data_AF-A0A1Y4UDS6-F1
#
_entry.id   AF-A0A1Y4UDS6-F1
#
_cell.length_a   1.000
_cell.length_b   1.000
_cell.length_c   1.000
_cell.angle_alpha   90.00
_cell.angle_beta   90.00
_cell.angle_gamma   90.00
#
_symmetry.space_group_name_H-M   'P 1'
#
loop_
_entity.id
_entity.type
_entity.pdbx_description
1 polymer ?
#
loop_
_entity_poly.entity_id
_entity_poly.type
_entity_poly.pdbx_seq_one_letter_code
_entity_poly.pdbx_strand_id
1 'polypeptide(L)'
;MKKQLLAGALSLALLAGLVPAAGADSTQQAQQAAEHLYCLGLLDGAGTGSDGMPNFNLGGTMTRGEAITMVVRLTGGKEAALTGGSTHPFTDVDDWGEPYVAYAYANGITTGVSDTTFGFHSAITQEEYLTLLLRAMDYTDVDWRDPYAAADRLGLREGEDYVRDQTFQRSDMVLLSDRMLEVTLAGEEVTLYEKLDLQGALERRELPAPKLQPGPTVTVESTFSVSSVEDMIRRMAVQVDARNTALTIHVPVGQEGAYSQALLTEDTIDRFPDVDSMATRYYPDQGYFTVEIRYRDSARVMAYVEGKTDRLSAQDMALYEEAVRVHDSLVDSTMSQYERVKAFHDYLCDTVTYRKTGPESHTAYGALVNHAAVCQGYTQAMDLLCFLSGIDCEHIFGQATANGVTEYHAWVRVNIDGNWYNVDPTWDDQVTYISYDYFLVSDGHMDGHIWTAYPNWPVCPSDYPRP
;
A
#
# COMPACT_ATOMS: atom_id res chain seq x y z
N MET A 1 -10.44 53.55 -29.79
CA MET A 1 -8.99 53.22 -29.74
C MET A 1 -8.34 54.05 -28.65
N LYS A 2 -8.12 53.47 -27.47
CA LYS A 2 -7.43 54.11 -26.33
C LYS A 2 -6.28 53.19 -25.89
N LYS A 3 -5.08 53.77 -25.79
CA LYS A 3 -3.90 53.22 -25.09
C LYS A 3 -4.15 53.27 -23.58
N GLN A 4 -3.57 52.34 -22.81
CA GLN A 4 -2.63 52.66 -21.71
C GLN A 4 -2.02 51.42 -21.03
N LEU A 5 -0.72 51.55 -20.73
CA LEU A 5 0.15 50.72 -19.90
C LEU A 5 0.07 51.17 -18.43
N LEU A 6 0.16 50.24 -17.47
CA LEU A 6 0.61 50.39 -16.07
C LEU A 6 0.66 48.95 -15.47
N ALA A 7 1.77 48.30 -15.10
CA ALA A 7 2.95 48.59 -14.26
C ALA A 7 2.67 48.61 -12.73
N GLY A 8 3.35 47.68 -12.00
CA GLY A 8 3.56 47.70 -10.53
C GLY A 8 2.91 46.50 -9.80
N ALA A 9 3.58 45.36 -9.59
CA ALA A 9 4.59 45.06 -8.57
C ALA A 9 4.09 45.18 -7.11
N LEU A 10 3.83 44.04 -6.47
CA LEU A 10 4.12 43.84 -5.04
C LEU A 10 4.67 42.42 -4.82
N SER A 11 5.97 42.39 -4.59
CA SER A 11 6.83 41.31 -4.12
C SER A 11 6.67 41.08 -2.61
N LEU A 12 6.63 39.82 -2.15
CA LEU A 12 7.64 39.18 -1.27
C LEU A 12 7.06 37.92 -0.60
N ALA A 13 7.69 36.78 -0.91
CA ALA A 13 8.00 35.63 -0.05
C ALA A 13 7.03 35.24 1.09
N LEU A 14 6.40 34.07 0.95
CA LEU A 14 6.51 33.03 1.97
C LEU A 14 6.82 31.70 1.26
N LEU A 15 8.12 31.37 1.26
CA LEU A 15 8.56 29.97 1.26
C LEU A 15 7.96 29.31 2.49
N ALA A 16 7.06 28.34 2.29
CA ALA A 16 6.71 27.35 3.30
C ALA A 16 6.30 26.06 2.59
N GLY A 17 7.30 25.17 2.47
CA GLY A 17 7.17 23.72 2.39
C GLY A 17 6.19 23.16 1.39
N LEU A 18 6.60 23.03 0.13
CA LEU A 18 6.20 21.86 -0.65
C LEU A 18 6.76 20.63 0.07
N VAL A 19 5.91 19.90 0.78
CA VAL A 19 6.21 18.51 1.12
C VAL A 19 5.67 17.66 -0.04
N PRO A 20 6.50 16.85 -0.71
CA PRO A 20 6.04 16.04 -1.84
C PRO A 20 5.02 14.99 -1.39
N ALA A 21 3.97 14.80 -2.19
CA ALA A 21 2.93 13.77 -2.02
C ALA A 21 3.45 12.32 -2.23
N ALA A 22 4.73 12.14 -2.55
CA ALA A 22 5.37 10.85 -2.82
C ALA A 22 5.61 9.96 -1.57
N GLY A 23 5.52 10.52 -0.37
CA GLY A 23 5.89 9.82 0.87
C GLY A 23 4.87 8.81 1.42
N ALA A 24 3.59 8.91 1.06
CA ALA A 24 2.53 8.06 1.63
C ALA A 24 2.44 6.68 0.95
N ASP A 25 2.58 6.63 -0.37
CA ASP A 25 2.57 5.41 -1.18
C ASP A 25 3.85 4.58 -0.91
N SER A 26 5.01 5.24 -0.87
CA SER A 26 6.30 4.60 -0.54
C SER A 26 6.35 4.00 0.88
N THR A 27 5.62 4.56 1.85
CA THR A 27 5.56 4.00 3.21
C THR A 27 4.76 2.70 3.25
N GLN A 28 3.64 2.63 2.52
CA GLN A 28 2.82 1.41 2.45
C GLN A 28 3.55 0.31 1.67
N GLN A 29 4.18 0.66 0.55
CA GLN A 29 5.00 -0.27 -0.23
C GLN A 29 6.17 -0.82 0.60
N ALA A 30 6.86 0.04 1.37
CA ALA A 30 7.94 -0.41 2.24
C ALA A 30 7.44 -1.34 3.35
N GLN A 31 6.23 -1.13 3.87
CA GLN A 31 5.61 -2.03 4.85
C GLN A 31 5.29 -3.39 4.24
N GLN A 32 4.70 -3.44 3.05
CA GLN A 32 4.41 -4.68 2.32
C GLN A 32 5.69 -5.46 2.00
N ALA A 33 6.72 -4.76 1.50
CA ALA A 33 8.03 -5.36 1.23
C ALA A 33 8.69 -5.91 2.50
N ALA A 34 8.56 -5.20 3.64
CA ALA A 34 9.11 -5.68 4.92
C ALA A 34 8.40 -6.94 5.41
N GLU A 35 7.08 -6.99 5.29
CA GLU A 35 6.26 -8.14 5.63
C GLU A 35 6.56 -9.33 4.72
N HIS A 36 6.69 -9.09 3.41
CA HIS A 36 7.07 -10.11 2.44
C HIS A 36 8.43 -10.73 2.78
N LEU A 37 9.47 -9.91 2.95
CA LEU A 37 10.81 -10.36 3.33
C LEU A 37 10.83 -11.04 4.71
N TYR A 38 9.98 -10.60 5.64
CA TYR A 38 9.83 -11.25 6.95
C TYR A 38 9.22 -12.64 6.83
N CYS A 39 8.15 -12.79 6.05
CA CYS A 39 7.52 -14.08 5.76
C CYS A 39 8.48 -15.04 5.06
N LEU A 40 9.35 -14.52 4.19
CA LEU A 40 10.40 -15.31 3.55
C LEU A 40 11.57 -15.68 4.48
N GLY A 41 11.65 -15.08 5.68
CA GLY A 41 12.76 -15.26 6.61
C GLY A 41 14.02 -14.46 6.27
N LEU A 42 13.91 -13.54 5.32
CA LEU A 42 14.99 -12.72 4.77
C LEU A 42 15.17 -11.40 5.54
N LEU A 43 14.13 -10.95 6.24
CA LEU A 43 14.16 -9.81 7.16
C LEU A 43 13.65 -10.23 8.54
N ASP A 44 14.25 -9.70 9.60
CA ASP A 44 13.63 -9.69 10.93
C ASP A 44 13.19 -8.27 11.29
N GLY A 45 12.19 -8.15 12.17
CA GLY A 45 11.83 -6.87 12.77
C GLY A 45 12.92 -6.34 13.71
N ALA A 46 12.91 -5.03 13.93
CA ALA A 46 13.67 -4.38 14.99
C ALA A 46 13.09 -4.65 16.39
N GLY A 47 11.91 -5.29 16.45
CA GLY A 47 11.26 -5.73 17.66
C GLY A 47 9.85 -6.22 17.35
N THR A 48 9.03 -6.34 18.40
CA THR A 48 7.59 -6.63 18.26
C THR A 48 6.82 -5.39 18.70
N GLY A 49 5.89 -4.94 17.86
CA GLY A 49 4.95 -3.88 18.15
C GLY A 49 3.99 -4.25 19.29
N SER A 50 3.27 -3.25 19.78
CA SER A 50 2.26 -3.42 20.85
C SER A 50 1.09 -4.31 20.42
N ASP A 51 0.84 -4.39 19.11
CA ASP A 51 -0.14 -5.25 18.43
C ASP A 51 0.35 -6.70 18.25
N GLY A 52 1.56 -7.02 18.69
CA GLY A 52 2.16 -8.35 18.48
C GLY A 52 2.73 -8.57 17.08
N MET A 53 2.65 -7.58 16.18
CA MET A 53 3.26 -7.64 14.85
C MET A 53 4.75 -7.31 14.92
N PRO A 54 5.57 -7.76 13.96
CA PRO A 54 6.96 -7.31 13.86
C PRO A 54 7.00 -5.79 13.60
N ASN A 55 7.77 -5.05 14.39
CA ASN A 55 8.08 -3.65 14.12
C ASN A 55 9.33 -3.59 13.25
N PHE A 56 9.18 -3.16 12.00
CA PHE A 56 10.29 -3.10 11.05
C PHE A 56 11.12 -1.82 11.13
N ASN A 57 10.70 -0.79 11.89
CA ASN A 57 11.39 0.49 12.05
C ASN A 57 11.73 1.18 10.69
N LEU A 58 10.75 1.23 9.78
CA LEU A 58 10.98 1.66 8.38
C LEU A 58 11.43 3.12 8.22
N GLY A 59 11.02 4.01 9.13
CA GLY A 59 11.49 5.41 9.15
C GLY A 59 12.87 5.60 9.77
N GLY A 60 13.47 4.54 10.34
CA GLY A 60 14.75 4.59 11.01
C GLY A 60 15.95 4.56 10.05
N THR A 61 17.09 5.04 10.53
CA THR A 61 18.39 4.80 9.87
C THR A 61 18.93 3.43 10.26
N MET A 62 19.66 2.78 9.34
CA MET A 62 20.27 1.48 9.59
C MET A 62 21.77 1.51 9.68
N THR A 63 22.32 0.59 10.47
CA THR A 63 23.76 0.39 10.55
C THR A 63 24.26 -0.56 9.46
N ARG A 64 25.56 -0.47 9.15
CA ARG A 64 26.24 -1.41 8.24
C ARG A 64 26.14 -2.87 8.73
N GLY A 65 26.09 -3.09 10.05
CA GLY A 65 25.90 -4.42 10.66
C GLY A 65 24.52 -5.03 10.38
N GLU A 66 23.47 -4.23 10.46
CA GLU A 66 22.12 -4.68 10.11
C GLU A 66 21.99 -4.92 8.60
N ALA A 67 22.54 -4.03 7.78
CA ALA A 67 22.49 -4.13 6.34
C ALA A 67 23.19 -5.39 5.81
N ILE A 68 24.38 -5.72 6.32
CA ILE A 68 25.09 -6.93 5.86
C ILE A 68 24.37 -8.21 6.28
N THR A 69 23.70 -8.21 7.43
CA THR A 69 22.89 -9.35 7.88
C THR A 69 21.76 -9.63 6.91
N MET A 70 21.08 -8.58 6.44
CA MET A 70 20.04 -8.71 5.43
C MET A 70 20.59 -9.21 4.09
N VAL A 71 21.71 -8.65 3.63
CA VAL A 71 22.36 -9.07 2.38
C VAL A 71 22.77 -10.56 2.45
N VAL A 72 23.33 -11.02 3.56
CA VAL A 72 23.68 -12.44 3.75
C VAL A 72 22.43 -13.32 3.69
N ARG A 73 21.30 -12.88 4.24
CA ARG A 73 20.04 -13.63 4.13
C ARG A 73 19.53 -13.69 2.70
N LEU A 74 19.62 -12.59 1.96
CA LEU A 74 19.27 -12.54 0.54
C LEU A 74 20.13 -13.49 -0.32
N THR A 75 21.32 -13.90 0.13
CA THR A 75 22.10 -14.95 -0.55
C THR A 75 21.64 -16.38 -0.23
N GLY A 76 20.69 -16.57 0.69
CA GLY A 76 20.38 -17.86 1.30
C GLY A 76 21.47 -18.33 2.28
N GLY A 77 22.49 -17.51 2.52
CA GLY A 77 23.69 -17.84 3.29
C GLY A 77 23.53 -17.84 4.81
N LYS A 78 22.32 -17.62 5.35
CA LYS A 78 22.08 -17.51 6.81
C LYS A 78 22.58 -18.73 7.57
N GLU A 79 22.15 -19.93 7.20
CA GLU A 79 22.55 -21.17 7.88
C GLU A 79 24.06 -21.41 7.75
N ALA A 80 24.63 -21.15 6.56
CA ALA A 80 26.06 -21.26 6.32
C ALA A 80 26.86 -20.24 7.16
N ALA A 81 26.36 -19.02 7.35
CA ALA A 81 26.98 -18.01 8.19
C ALA A 81 26.99 -18.43 9.67
N LEU A 82 25.85 -18.94 10.17
CA LEU A 82 25.71 -19.36 11.56
C LEU A 82 26.51 -20.61 11.92
N THR A 83 26.81 -21.47 10.94
CA THR A 83 27.48 -22.77 11.17
C THR A 83 28.91 -22.86 10.61
N GLY A 84 29.27 -22.00 9.66
CA GLY A 84 30.45 -22.15 8.80
C GLY A 84 31.80 -21.77 9.43
N GLY A 85 31.82 -21.14 10.61
CA GLY A 85 33.06 -20.86 11.37
C GLY A 85 34.09 -20.00 10.63
N SER A 86 33.66 -19.19 9.66
CA SER A 86 34.52 -18.25 8.95
C SER A 86 35.05 -17.16 9.90
N THR A 87 36.14 -16.49 9.53
CA THR A 87 36.75 -15.41 10.35
C THR A 87 36.96 -14.16 9.51
N HIS A 88 37.02 -13.00 10.17
CA HIS A 88 37.32 -11.71 9.55
C HIS A 88 38.36 -10.93 10.35
N PRO A 89 39.04 -9.94 9.74
CA PRO A 89 40.05 -9.12 10.44
C PRO A 89 39.44 -7.93 11.21
N PHE A 90 38.13 -7.69 11.10
CA PHE A 90 37.49 -6.53 11.69
C PHE A 90 37.39 -6.64 13.21
N THR A 91 37.68 -5.53 13.91
CA THR A 91 37.73 -5.50 15.38
C THR A 91 36.54 -4.78 16.02
N ASP A 92 35.62 -4.26 15.22
CA ASP A 92 34.50 -3.40 15.64
C ASP A 92 33.13 -4.04 15.37
N VAL A 93 33.06 -5.37 15.30
CA VAL A 93 31.84 -6.14 15.06
C VAL A 93 31.31 -6.69 16.39
N ASP A 94 30.00 -6.57 16.63
CA ASP A 94 29.39 -7.16 17.81
C ASP A 94 29.23 -8.67 17.65
N ASP A 95 29.25 -9.42 18.76
CA ASP A 95 29.15 -10.89 18.81
C ASP A 95 28.02 -11.48 17.94
N TRP A 96 26.86 -10.80 17.87
CA TRP A 96 25.72 -11.28 17.07
C TRP A 96 25.92 -11.13 15.56
N GLY A 97 26.75 -10.16 15.14
CA GLY A 97 27.05 -9.85 13.76
C GLY A 97 28.23 -10.63 13.19
N GLU A 98 29.14 -11.10 14.05
CA GLU A 98 30.32 -11.91 13.72
C GLU A 98 30.06 -12.99 12.64
N PRO A 99 29.06 -13.90 12.77
CA PRO A 99 28.84 -14.93 11.76
C PRO A 99 28.49 -14.35 10.38
N TYR A 100 27.67 -13.30 10.34
CA TYR A 100 27.22 -12.68 9.10
C TYR A 100 28.34 -11.89 8.42
N VAL A 101 29.10 -11.12 9.20
CA VAL A 101 30.24 -10.35 8.68
C VAL A 101 31.34 -11.30 8.20
N ALA A 102 31.59 -12.39 8.92
CA ALA A 102 32.61 -13.36 8.54
C ALA A 102 32.23 -14.10 7.26
N TYR A 103 30.96 -14.51 7.11
CA TYR A 103 30.44 -15.07 5.87
C TYR A 103 30.57 -14.07 4.72
N ALA A 104 30.14 -12.84 4.92
CA ALA A 104 30.20 -11.80 3.90
C ALA A 104 31.65 -11.50 3.47
N TYR A 105 32.60 -11.50 4.40
CA TYR A 105 34.02 -11.30 4.10
C TYR A 105 34.59 -12.49 3.30
N ALA A 106 34.32 -13.72 3.74
CA ALA A 106 34.79 -14.93 3.08
C ALA A 106 34.25 -15.09 1.65
N ASN A 107 33.03 -14.62 1.39
CA ASN A 107 32.38 -14.65 0.06
C ASN A 107 32.60 -13.37 -0.75
N GLY A 108 33.47 -12.44 -0.31
CA GLY A 108 33.79 -11.23 -1.07
C GLY A 108 32.67 -10.19 -1.17
N ILE A 109 31.61 -10.32 -0.37
CA ILE A 109 30.48 -9.37 -0.29
C ILE A 109 30.96 -8.05 0.32
N THR A 110 31.86 -8.11 1.32
CA THR A 110 32.45 -6.94 1.97
C THR A 110 33.96 -7.03 2.13
N THR A 111 34.62 -5.88 2.09
CA THR A 111 36.05 -5.71 2.36
C THR A 111 36.32 -4.86 3.62
N GLY A 112 35.26 -4.41 4.30
CA GLY A 112 35.36 -3.41 5.36
C GLY A 112 35.60 -1.98 4.83
N VAL A 113 35.62 -1.02 5.74
CA VAL A 113 36.00 0.39 5.46
C VAL A 113 37.51 0.62 5.61
N SER A 114 38.20 -0.30 6.27
CA SER A 114 39.66 -0.42 6.33
C SER A 114 40.04 -1.90 6.53
N ASP A 115 41.34 -2.20 6.51
CA ASP A 115 41.86 -3.56 6.72
C ASP A 115 41.40 -4.22 8.03
N THR A 116 41.05 -3.44 9.05
CA THR A 116 40.66 -3.94 10.38
C THR A 116 39.37 -3.34 10.92
N THR A 117 38.62 -2.60 10.09
CA THR A 117 37.37 -1.95 10.53
C THR A 117 36.26 -2.20 9.53
N PHE A 118 35.13 -2.72 10.00
CA PHE A 118 33.92 -2.95 9.21
C PHE A 118 33.00 -1.73 9.20
N GLY A 119 32.98 -0.96 10.29
CA GLY A 119 32.05 0.15 10.52
C GLY A 119 30.70 -0.32 11.05
N PHE A 120 30.67 -1.34 11.90
CA PHE A 120 29.45 -2.11 12.24
C PHE A 120 28.27 -1.24 12.71
N HIS A 121 28.54 -0.22 13.53
CA HIS A 121 27.56 0.71 14.08
C HIS A 121 27.35 1.98 13.24
N SER A 122 28.10 2.15 12.15
CA SER A 122 27.98 3.33 11.30
C SER A 122 26.73 3.25 10.44
N ALA A 123 26.06 4.38 10.25
CA ALA A 123 24.96 4.47 9.30
C ALA A 123 25.46 4.08 7.89
N ILE A 124 24.71 3.23 7.20
CA ILE A 124 25.04 2.85 5.82
C ILE A 124 24.42 3.83 4.83
N THR A 125 25.15 4.15 3.78
CA THR A 125 24.63 4.91 2.64
C THR A 125 23.98 4.00 1.61
N GLN A 126 23.10 4.56 0.77
CA GLN A 126 22.50 3.79 -0.33
C GLN A 126 23.56 3.22 -1.28
N GLU A 127 24.60 3.99 -1.59
CA GLU A 127 25.70 3.57 -2.48
C GLU A 127 26.43 2.33 -1.94
N GLU A 128 26.73 2.33 -0.64
CA GLU A 128 27.35 1.19 0.02
C GLU A 128 26.42 -0.02 0.03
N TYR A 129 25.13 0.19 0.29
CA TYR A 129 24.15 -0.89 0.31
C TYR A 129 23.98 -1.56 -1.06
N LEU A 130 23.85 -0.77 -2.13
CA LEU A 130 23.81 -1.27 -3.51
C LEU A 130 25.09 -2.04 -3.86
N THR A 131 26.25 -1.56 -3.40
CA THR A 131 27.52 -2.26 -3.61
C THR A 131 27.51 -3.65 -2.97
N LEU A 132 27.00 -3.77 -1.73
CA LEU A 132 26.89 -5.05 -1.04
C LEU A 132 25.92 -6.00 -1.78
N LEU A 133 24.76 -5.50 -2.20
CA LEU A 133 23.77 -6.27 -2.95
C LEU A 133 24.33 -6.78 -4.29
N LEU A 134 24.97 -5.91 -5.08
CA LEU A 134 25.54 -6.28 -6.37
C LEU A 134 26.65 -7.33 -6.23
N ARG A 135 27.50 -7.21 -5.22
CA ARG A 135 28.53 -8.23 -4.92
C ARG A 135 27.92 -9.54 -4.46
N ALA A 136 26.92 -9.48 -3.59
CA ALA A 136 26.23 -10.68 -3.09
C ALA A 136 25.55 -11.48 -4.21
N MET A 137 25.14 -10.80 -5.28
CA MET A 137 24.50 -11.42 -6.44
C MET A 137 25.50 -11.73 -7.58
N ASP A 138 26.81 -11.71 -7.30
CA ASP A 138 27.91 -12.03 -8.22
C ASP A 138 28.00 -11.16 -9.49
N TYR A 139 27.48 -9.93 -9.45
CA TYR A 139 27.65 -8.99 -10.56
C TYR A 139 29.11 -8.50 -10.63
N THR A 140 29.83 -8.95 -11.66
CA THR A 140 31.24 -8.61 -11.88
C THR A 140 31.46 -7.49 -12.90
N ASP A 141 30.50 -7.26 -13.79
CA ASP A 141 30.52 -6.16 -14.78
C ASP A 141 29.87 -4.88 -14.22
N VAL A 142 30.42 -4.39 -13.11
CA VAL A 142 29.95 -3.18 -12.42
C VAL A 142 31.08 -2.16 -12.37
N ASP A 143 30.79 -0.93 -12.82
CA ASP A 143 31.65 0.22 -12.52
C ASP A 143 31.41 0.63 -11.05
N TRP A 144 32.27 0.14 -10.15
CA TRP A 144 32.15 0.38 -8.72
C TRP A 144 32.30 1.84 -8.29
N ARG A 145 32.63 2.75 -9.23
CA ARG A 145 32.59 4.21 -8.99
C ARG A 145 31.18 4.78 -9.09
N ASP A 146 30.24 4.02 -9.66
CA ASP A 146 28.84 4.41 -9.81
C ASP A 146 27.93 3.16 -9.79
N PRO A 147 27.80 2.48 -8.64
CA PRO A 147 26.97 1.27 -8.50
C PRO A 147 25.49 1.53 -8.83
N TYR A 148 25.07 2.78 -8.70
CA TYR A 148 23.80 3.32 -9.14
C TYR A 148 23.46 2.99 -10.60
N ALA A 149 24.41 3.16 -11.53
CA ALA A 149 24.19 2.85 -12.93
C ALA A 149 23.96 1.35 -13.18
N ALA A 150 24.54 0.47 -12.36
CA ALA A 150 24.25 -0.96 -12.42
C ALA A 150 22.86 -1.27 -11.85
N ALA A 151 22.50 -0.65 -10.73
CA ALA A 151 21.18 -0.80 -10.14
C ALA A 151 20.04 -0.36 -11.09
N ASP A 152 20.22 0.73 -11.85
CA ASP A 152 19.23 1.18 -12.84
C ASP A 152 19.05 0.20 -13.99
N ARG A 153 20.16 -0.37 -14.51
CA ARG A 153 20.10 -1.38 -15.57
C ARG A 153 19.34 -2.63 -15.14
N LEU A 154 19.34 -2.93 -13.84
CA LEU A 154 18.65 -4.07 -13.24
C LEU A 154 17.21 -3.74 -12.82
N GLY A 155 16.73 -2.51 -13.05
CA GLY A 155 15.39 -2.10 -12.61
C GLY A 155 15.23 -1.99 -11.09
N LEU A 156 16.34 -1.99 -10.33
CA LEU A 156 16.28 -1.88 -8.87
C LEU A 156 15.86 -0.49 -8.41
N ARG A 157 15.95 0.52 -9.27
CA ARG A 157 15.61 1.92 -8.99
C ARG A 157 14.73 2.47 -10.12
N GLU A 158 13.40 2.47 -9.93
CA GLU A 158 12.44 3.12 -10.82
C GLU A 158 11.63 4.18 -10.04
N GLY A 159 11.27 5.30 -10.69
CA GLY A 159 10.44 6.37 -10.12
C GLY A 159 11.17 7.66 -9.70
N GLU A 160 10.40 8.70 -9.32
CA GLU A 160 10.92 10.01 -8.85
C GLU A 160 11.47 9.96 -7.40
N ASP A 161 11.36 8.80 -6.73
CA ASP A 161 11.64 8.62 -5.29
C ASP A 161 13.10 8.31 -4.94
N TYR A 162 13.99 8.23 -5.94
CA TYR A 162 15.40 7.90 -5.75
C TYR A 162 16.31 9.09 -6.05
N VAL A 163 16.48 9.96 -5.06
CA VAL A 163 17.45 11.07 -5.14
C VAL A 163 18.77 10.62 -4.51
N ARG A 164 19.88 10.74 -5.25
CA ARG A 164 21.24 10.35 -4.84
C ARG A 164 21.69 10.97 -3.50
N ASP A 165 21.07 12.09 -3.10
CA ASP A 165 21.36 12.87 -1.90
C ASP A 165 20.26 12.81 -0.82
N GLN A 166 19.28 11.91 -0.94
CA GLN A 166 18.27 11.73 0.11
C GLN A 166 18.79 10.91 1.28
N THR A 167 18.22 11.13 2.47
CA THR A 167 18.48 10.31 3.64
C THR A 167 18.07 8.87 3.35
N PHE A 168 19.03 7.94 3.36
CA PHE A 168 18.75 6.52 3.16
C PHE A 168 18.13 5.91 4.42
N GLN A 169 16.86 5.54 4.33
CA GLN A 169 16.08 4.96 5.43
C GLN A 169 15.95 3.45 5.28
N ARG A 170 15.50 2.80 6.36
CA ARG A 170 15.23 1.36 6.39
C ARG A 170 14.18 0.95 5.36
N SER A 171 13.17 1.80 5.11
CA SER A 171 12.19 1.65 4.02
C SER A 171 12.86 1.47 2.66
N ASP A 172 13.82 2.33 2.31
CA ASP A 172 14.52 2.28 1.03
C ASP A 172 15.29 0.97 0.85
N MET A 173 15.98 0.53 1.91
CA MET A 173 16.74 -0.71 1.91
C MET A 173 15.83 -1.94 1.75
N VAL A 174 14.69 -1.94 2.45
CA VAL A 174 13.68 -2.99 2.35
C VAL A 174 13.12 -3.07 0.93
N LEU A 175 12.74 -1.94 0.34
CA LEU A 175 12.25 -1.87 -1.04
C LEU A 175 13.29 -2.37 -2.04
N LEU A 176 14.56 -1.96 -1.89
CA LEU A 176 15.65 -2.42 -2.75
C LEU A 176 15.87 -3.93 -2.64
N SER A 177 15.74 -4.47 -1.43
CA SER A 177 15.90 -5.91 -1.16
C SER A 177 14.78 -6.75 -1.75
N ASP A 178 13.55 -6.26 -1.61
CA ASP A 178 12.35 -6.94 -2.09
C ASP A 178 12.36 -6.98 -3.61
N ARG A 179 12.65 -5.85 -4.28
CA ARG A 179 12.85 -5.83 -5.75
C ARG A 179 14.01 -6.72 -6.20
N MET A 180 15.07 -6.85 -5.41
CA MET A 180 16.18 -7.74 -5.74
C MET A 180 15.73 -9.20 -5.86
N LEU A 181 14.66 -9.62 -5.16
CA LEU A 181 14.10 -10.96 -5.34
C LEU A 181 13.61 -11.22 -6.76
N GLU A 182 13.21 -10.18 -7.48
CA GLU A 182 12.68 -10.25 -8.85
C GLU A 182 13.78 -10.13 -9.92
N VAL A 183 15.01 -9.81 -9.52
CA VAL A 183 16.14 -9.68 -10.46
C VAL A 183 16.66 -11.05 -10.87
N THR A 184 16.76 -11.28 -12.18
CA THR A 184 17.48 -12.44 -12.75
C THR A 184 18.96 -12.34 -12.42
N LEU A 185 19.54 -13.40 -11.86
CA LEU A 185 20.92 -13.37 -11.39
C LEU A 185 21.93 -13.38 -12.54
N ALA A 186 23.12 -12.83 -12.30
CA ALA A 186 24.17 -12.72 -13.30
C ALA A 186 24.56 -14.10 -13.86
N GLY A 187 24.28 -14.33 -15.14
CA GLY A 187 24.60 -15.59 -15.82
C GLY A 187 23.64 -16.75 -15.53
N GLU A 188 22.51 -16.50 -14.86
CA GLU A 188 21.47 -17.48 -14.57
C GLU A 188 20.17 -17.14 -15.33
N GLU A 189 19.27 -18.11 -15.50
CA GLU A 189 17.94 -17.90 -16.13
C GLU A 189 16.81 -17.72 -15.09
N VAL A 190 17.16 -17.80 -13.80
CA VAL A 190 16.21 -17.72 -12.67
C VAL A 190 16.37 -16.41 -11.90
N THR A 191 15.28 -15.95 -11.30
CA THR A 191 15.29 -14.84 -10.35
C THR A 191 15.95 -15.24 -9.03
N LEU A 192 16.33 -14.25 -8.22
CA LEU A 192 16.84 -14.51 -6.88
C LEU A 192 15.81 -15.27 -6.03
N TYR A 193 14.52 -14.91 -6.12
CA TYR A 193 13.44 -15.61 -5.43
C TYR A 193 13.43 -17.10 -5.78
N GLU A 194 13.40 -17.42 -7.08
CA GLU A 194 13.35 -18.80 -7.57
C GLU A 194 14.57 -19.59 -7.11
N LYS A 195 15.76 -18.99 -7.14
CA LYS A 195 16.98 -19.63 -6.62
C LYS A 195 16.87 -19.94 -5.13
N LEU A 196 16.40 -19.00 -4.32
CA LEU A 196 16.25 -19.17 -2.88
C LEU A 196 15.20 -20.25 -2.53
N ASP A 197 14.08 -20.29 -3.27
CA ASP A 197 13.05 -21.32 -3.08
C ASP A 197 13.58 -22.71 -3.48
N LEU A 198 14.27 -22.82 -4.62
CA LEU A 198 14.92 -24.07 -5.06
C LEU A 198 15.98 -24.58 -4.08
N GLN A 199 16.64 -23.68 -3.36
CA GLN A 199 17.63 -24.00 -2.33
C GLN A 199 16.99 -24.34 -0.97
N GLY A 200 15.67 -24.15 -0.82
CA GLY A 200 14.98 -24.29 0.46
C GLY A 200 15.42 -23.26 1.51
N ALA A 201 15.90 -22.10 1.05
CA ALA A 201 16.41 -21.04 1.92
C ALA A 201 15.30 -20.12 2.48
N LEU A 202 14.05 -20.31 2.06
CA LEU A 202 12.89 -19.50 2.46
C LEU A 202 12.12 -20.19 3.60
N GLU A 203 11.84 -19.45 4.67
CA GLU A 203 11.25 -20.01 5.91
C GLU A 203 9.72 -20.12 5.89
N ARG A 204 9.02 -19.37 5.01
CA ARG A 204 7.55 -19.33 4.90
C ARG A 204 6.85 -19.08 6.25
N ARG A 205 7.32 -18.08 6.99
CA ARG A 205 6.76 -17.64 8.26
C ARG A 205 5.37 -17.05 8.05
N GLU A 206 4.50 -17.26 9.01
CA GLU A 206 3.25 -16.52 9.13
C GLU A 206 3.49 -15.24 9.93
N LEU A 207 2.80 -14.16 9.55
CA LEU A 207 2.70 -13.01 10.44
C LEU A 207 1.91 -13.43 11.69
N PRO A 208 2.33 -13.01 12.89
CA PRO A 208 1.55 -13.24 14.10
C PRO A 208 0.14 -12.69 13.92
N ALA A 209 -0.88 -13.42 14.35
CA ALA A 209 -2.22 -12.86 14.42
C ALA A 209 -2.17 -11.61 15.34
N PRO A 210 -2.62 -10.43 14.87
CA PRO A 210 -2.54 -9.22 15.67
C PRO A 210 -3.27 -9.45 16.99
N LYS A 211 -2.59 -9.18 18.10
CA LYS A 211 -3.21 -9.16 19.43
C LYS A 211 -4.18 -8.00 19.41
N LEU A 212 -5.47 -8.32 19.34
CA LEU A 212 -6.58 -7.37 19.41
C LEU A 212 -6.46 -6.52 20.69
N GLN A 213 -5.83 -5.37 20.51
CA GLN A 213 -6.02 -4.18 21.31
C GLN A 213 -6.52 -3.11 20.33
N PRO A 214 -7.42 -2.20 20.74
CA PRO A 214 -7.73 -1.05 19.94
C PRO A 214 -6.46 -0.18 19.84
N GLY A 215 -5.66 -0.43 18.80
CA GLY A 215 -4.46 0.26 18.39
C GLY A 215 -4.67 0.84 16.98
N PRO A 216 -3.92 1.89 16.62
CA PRO A 216 -4.36 2.89 15.67
C PRO A 216 -4.46 2.33 14.26
N THR A 217 -5.58 2.64 13.62
CA THR A 217 -5.71 2.71 12.17
C THR A 217 -4.51 3.50 11.62
N VAL A 218 -3.81 2.99 10.60
CA VAL A 218 -2.85 3.84 9.87
C VAL A 218 -3.66 4.96 9.22
N THR A 219 -3.70 6.09 9.90
CA THR A 219 -4.32 7.31 9.45
C THR A 219 -3.25 8.24 8.92
N VAL A 220 -3.42 8.75 7.70
CA VAL A 220 -2.68 9.92 7.29
C VAL A 220 -3.25 11.07 8.12
N GLU A 221 -2.55 11.39 9.21
CA GLU A 221 -3.03 12.27 10.26
C GLU A 221 -2.48 13.69 10.07
N SER A 222 -3.38 14.67 9.92
CA SER A 222 -3.02 16.08 9.90
C SER A 222 -3.40 16.77 11.20
N THR A 223 -2.42 17.38 11.87
CA THR A 223 -2.62 18.13 13.12
C THR A 223 -2.58 19.64 12.88
N PHE A 224 -3.61 20.37 13.33
CA PHE A 224 -3.64 21.83 13.22
C PHE A 224 -4.49 22.48 14.32
N SER A 225 -4.24 23.77 14.56
CA SER A 225 -5.03 24.60 15.46
C SER A 225 -6.00 25.49 14.70
N VAL A 226 -7.14 25.78 15.31
CA VAL A 226 -8.20 26.61 14.73
C VAL A 226 -8.55 27.78 15.66
N SER A 227 -8.94 28.91 15.10
CA SER A 227 -9.36 30.09 15.89
C SER A 227 -10.86 30.36 15.85
N SER A 228 -11.61 29.70 14.95
CA SER A 228 -13.07 29.80 14.82
C SER A 228 -13.63 28.55 14.12
N VAL A 229 -14.95 28.30 14.22
CA VAL A 229 -15.61 27.22 13.47
C VAL A 229 -15.44 27.39 11.96
N GLU A 230 -15.43 28.62 11.44
CA GLU A 230 -15.22 28.88 10.01
C GLU A 230 -13.78 28.56 9.57
N ASP A 231 -12.79 28.88 10.42
CA ASP A 231 -11.38 28.52 10.20
C ASP A 231 -11.17 27.01 10.27
N MET A 232 -11.87 26.31 11.19
CA MET A 232 -11.89 24.86 11.24
C MET A 232 -12.37 24.26 9.92
N ILE A 233 -13.53 24.68 9.41
CA ILE A 233 -14.10 24.14 8.18
C ILE A 233 -13.21 24.43 6.97
N ARG A 234 -12.61 25.63 6.88
CA ARG A 234 -11.65 25.96 5.81
C ARG A 234 -10.41 25.07 5.85
N ARG A 235 -9.87 24.77 7.03
CA ARG A 235 -8.70 23.91 7.18
C ARG A 235 -9.02 22.45 6.94
N MET A 236 -10.17 21.98 7.40
CA MET A 236 -10.69 20.66 7.08
C MET A 236 -10.86 20.48 5.56
N ALA A 237 -11.35 21.49 4.83
CA ALA A 237 -11.46 21.43 3.37
C ALA A 237 -10.10 21.17 2.70
N VAL A 238 -9.03 21.83 3.17
CA VAL A 238 -7.67 21.59 2.67
C VAL A 238 -7.20 20.17 2.97
N GLN A 239 -7.56 19.62 4.13
CA GLN A 239 -7.16 18.26 4.51
C GLN A 239 -7.99 17.17 3.81
N VAL A 240 -9.26 17.44 3.53
CA VAL A 240 -10.16 16.60 2.73
C VAL A 240 -9.71 16.59 1.28
N ASP A 241 -9.38 17.75 0.70
CA ASP A 241 -8.78 17.86 -0.64
C ASP A 241 -7.43 17.10 -0.70
N ALA A 242 -6.69 17.04 0.41
CA ALA A 242 -5.44 16.29 0.55
C ALA A 242 -5.62 14.80 0.91
N ARG A 243 -6.85 14.30 0.95
CA ARG A 243 -7.21 12.89 1.22
C ARG A 243 -6.74 12.35 2.59
N ASN A 244 -6.57 13.21 3.60
CA ASN A 244 -6.24 12.76 4.95
C ASN A 244 -7.37 11.92 5.54
N THR A 245 -7.03 10.78 6.11
CA THR A 245 -7.99 9.84 6.71
C THR A 245 -8.19 10.09 8.20
N ALA A 246 -7.33 10.89 8.85
CA ALA A 246 -7.65 11.50 10.14
C ALA A 246 -7.11 12.91 10.33
N LEU A 247 -7.77 13.67 11.21
CA LEU A 247 -7.42 15.03 11.60
C LEU A 247 -7.33 15.14 13.12
N THR A 248 -6.33 15.85 13.62
CA THR A 248 -6.27 16.32 15.01
C THR A 248 -6.42 17.84 15.06
N ILE A 249 -7.51 18.32 15.66
CA ILE A 249 -7.95 19.72 15.60
C ILE A 249 -7.89 20.33 17.00
N HIS A 250 -6.88 21.16 17.26
CA HIS A 250 -6.78 21.93 18.52
C HIS A 250 -7.69 23.15 18.50
N VAL A 251 -8.52 23.29 19.54
CA VAL A 251 -9.52 24.37 19.65
C VAL A 251 -9.18 25.34 20.80
N PRO A 252 -9.67 26.59 20.75
CA PRO A 252 -9.50 27.53 21.86
C PRO A 252 -10.22 27.04 23.13
N VAL A 253 -9.53 27.13 24.27
CA VAL A 253 -10.06 26.74 25.59
C VAL A 253 -11.33 27.52 25.91
N GLY A 254 -12.39 26.82 26.32
CA GLY A 254 -13.69 27.37 26.68
C GLY A 254 -14.67 27.56 25.52
N GLN A 255 -14.32 27.13 24.30
CA GLN A 255 -15.18 27.20 23.12
C GLN A 255 -15.61 25.83 22.55
N GLU A 256 -15.26 24.74 23.24
CA GLU A 256 -15.36 23.34 22.80
C GLU A 256 -16.77 22.98 22.30
N GLY A 257 -17.80 23.50 22.97
CA GLY A 257 -19.21 23.20 22.65
C GLY A 257 -19.62 23.63 21.24
N ALA A 258 -19.07 24.75 20.74
CA ALA A 258 -19.39 25.24 19.39
C ALA A 258 -18.73 24.38 18.29
N TYR A 259 -17.52 23.90 18.53
CA TYR A 259 -16.80 23.02 17.59
C TYR A 259 -17.38 21.60 17.59
N SER A 260 -17.73 21.08 18.77
CA SER A 260 -18.40 19.77 18.90
C SER A 260 -19.75 19.75 18.18
N GLN A 261 -20.56 20.79 18.34
CA GLN A 261 -21.82 20.92 17.59
C GLN A 261 -21.56 20.98 16.09
N ALA A 262 -20.59 21.77 15.63
CA ALA A 262 -20.28 21.88 14.21
C ALA A 262 -19.77 20.56 13.60
N LEU A 263 -18.96 19.77 14.31
CA LEU A 263 -18.42 18.50 13.80
C LEU A 263 -19.46 17.37 13.77
N LEU A 264 -20.53 17.47 14.56
CA LEU A 264 -21.55 16.43 14.71
C LEU A 264 -22.84 16.71 13.93
N THR A 265 -22.94 17.86 13.24
CA THR A 265 -24.10 18.19 12.40
C THR A 265 -23.93 17.66 10.98
N GLU A 266 -25.00 17.09 10.42
CA GLU A 266 -25.09 16.70 9.00
C GLU A 266 -24.64 17.84 8.06
N ASP A 267 -25.01 19.09 8.39
CA ASP A 267 -24.61 20.32 7.69
C ASP A 267 -23.11 20.51 7.46
N THR A 268 -22.23 19.89 8.26
CA THR A 268 -20.77 20.00 8.07
C THR A 268 -20.23 18.90 7.18
N ILE A 269 -20.81 17.70 7.23
CA ILE A 269 -20.46 16.59 6.31
C ILE A 269 -20.91 16.95 4.89
N ASP A 270 -22.09 17.55 4.75
CA ASP A 270 -22.63 18.01 3.46
C ASP A 270 -21.76 19.08 2.76
N ARG A 271 -20.80 19.67 3.48
CA ARG A 271 -19.83 20.64 2.92
C ARG A 271 -18.61 19.98 2.30
N PHE A 272 -18.47 18.66 2.43
CA PHE A 272 -17.37 17.85 1.92
C PHE A 272 -17.93 16.73 1.02
N PRO A 273 -18.25 17.02 -0.25
CA PRO A 273 -18.98 16.09 -1.14
C PRO A 273 -18.26 14.76 -1.39
N ASP A 274 -16.94 14.75 -1.22
CA ASP A 274 -16.08 13.56 -1.40
C ASP A 274 -16.00 12.68 -0.15
N VAL A 275 -16.62 13.09 0.96
CA VAL A 275 -16.58 12.39 2.25
C VAL A 275 -17.85 11.58 2.43
N ASP A 276 -17.67 10.29 2.68
CA ASP A 276 -18.73 9.34 2.97
C ASP A 276 -19.23 9.47 4.41
N SER A 277 -18.31 9.46 5.37
CA SER A 277 -18.62 9.57 6.79
C SER A 277 -17.44 10.16 7.57
N MET A 278 -17.75 10.78 8.73
CA MET A 278 -16.77 11.29 9.68
C MET A 278 -17.03 10.76 11.10
N ALA A 279 -16.01 10.20 11.76
CA ALA A 279 -16.09 9.79 13.17
C ALA A 279 -15.28 10.75 14.05
N THR A 280 -15.92 11.38 15.03
CA THR A 280 -15.28 12.42 15.87
C THR A 280 -15.15 11.97 17.32
N ARG A 281 -13.99 12.24 17.95
CA ARG A 281 -13.76 12.07 19.40
C ARG A 281 -13.10 13.31 19.99
N TYR A 282 -13.48 13.69 21.21
CA TYR A 282 -12.96 14.88 21.90
C TYR A 282 -12.08 14.51 23.11
N TYR A 283 -10.96 15.21 23.29
CA TYR A 283 -9.99 15.02 24.37
C TYR A 283 -9.93 16.27 25.27
N PRO A 284 -10.79 16.36 26.31
CA PRO A 284 -10.99 17.57 27.10
C PRO A 284 -9.76 18.03 27.87
N ASP A 285 -8.92 17.10 28.33
CA ASP A 285 -7.71 17.42 29.10
C ASP A 285 -6.56 17.95 28.22
N GLN A 286 -6.68 17.78 26.89
CA GLN A 286 -5.63 18.14 25.92
C GLN A 286 -6.10 19.17 24.87
N GLY A 287 -7.39 19.52 24.85
CA GLY A 287 -7.95 20.62 24.07
C GLY A 287 -8.02 20.39 22.56
N TYR A 288 -8.25 19.14 22.12
CA TYR A 288 -8.40 18.80 20.70
C TYR A 288 -9.47 17.75 20.40
N PHE A 289 -9.89 17.71 19.13
CA PHE A 289 -10.72 16.66 18.54
C PHE A 289 -9.88 15.78 17.61
N THR A 290 -10.19 14.49 17.54
CA THR A 290 -9.76 13.61 16.44
C THR A 290 -10.95 13.37 15.51
N VAL A 291 -10.75 13.46 14.20
CA VAL A 291 -11.78 13.21 13.17
C VAL A 291 -11.24 12.17 12.20
N GLU A 292 -11.86 11.00 12.10
CA GLU A 292 -11.58 10.02 11.04
C GLU A 292 -12.50 10.26 9.84
N ILE A 293 -11.98 10.13 8.61
CA ILE A 293 -12.67 10.47 7.37
C ILE A 293 -12.67 9.26 6.42
N ARG A 294 -13.85 8.88 5.91
CA ARG A 294 -13.99 7.91 4.81
C ARG A 294 -14.38 8.63 3.53
N TYR A 295 -13.84 8.23 2.39
CA TYR A 295 -14.06 8.91 1.11
C TYR A 295 -14.92 8.11 0.12
N ARG A 296 -15.55 8.84 -0.80
CA ARG A 296 -16.38 8.35 -1.90
C ARG A 296 -15.59 8.39 -3.23
N ASP A 297 -15.11 7.27 -3.77
CA ASP A 297 -14.64 7.22 -5.18
C ASP A 297 -15.78 7.52 -6.17
N SER A 298 -17.01 7.29 -5.71
CA SER A 298 -18.26 7.77 -6.26
C SER A 298 -18.28 9.28 -6.55
N ALA A 299 -17.66 10.15 -5.75
CA ALA A 299 -17.71 11.59 -6.00
C ALA A 299 -16.88 12.02 -7.23
N ARG A 300 -15.76 11.34 -7.50
CA ARG A 300 -14.89 11.63 -8.64
C ARG A 300 -15.45 11.09 -9.95
N VAL A 301 -16.02 9.87 -9.94
CA VAL A 301 -16.78 9.37 -11.10
C VAL A 301 -18.05 10.20 -11.34
N MET A 302 -18.72 10.69 -10.30
CA MET A 302 -19.84 11.63 -10.46
C MET A 302 -19.37 12.98 -11.01
N ALA A 303 -18.21 13.48 -10.61
CA ALA A 303 -17.63 14.69 -11.21
C ALA A 303 -17.37 14.49 -12.72
N TYR A 304 -16.91 13.30 -13.13
CA TYR A 304 -16.80 12.95 -14.55
C TYR A 304 -18.17 12.94 -15.25
N VAL A 305 -19.15 12.22 -14.70
CA VAL A 305 -20.52 12.12 -15.27
C VAL A 305 -21.21 13.49 -15.38
N GLU A 306 -20.98 14.38 -14.42
CA GLU A 306 -21.52 15.75 -14.41
C GLU A 306 -20.71 16.75 -15.26
N GLY A 307 -19.61 16.32 -15.89
CA GLY A 307 -18.75 17.16 -16.71
C GLY A 307 -17.88 18.15 -15.93
N LYS A 308 -17.69 17.94 -14.62
CA LYS A 308 -16.87 18.76 -13.71
C LYS A 308 -15.43 18.22 -13.63
N THR A 309 -14.76 18.19 -14.78
CA THR A 309 -13.49 17.44 -14.94
C THR A 309 -12.23 18.23 -14.55
N ASP A 310 -12.35 19.50 -14.15
CA ASP A 310 -11.22 20.40 -13.85
C ASP A 310 -10.26 19.88 -12.75
N ARG A 311 -10.73 18.96 -11.91
CA ARG A 311 -9.98 18.35 -10.79
C ARG A 311 -9.58 16.90 -11.03
N LEU A 312 -9.87 16.35 -12.22
CA LEU A 312 -9.57 14.97 -12.58
C LEU A 312 -8.23 14.92 -13.33
N SER A 313 -7.38 13.97 -12.95
CA SER A 313 -6.16 13.67 -13.69
C SER A 313 -6.48 12.97 -15.01
N ALA A 314 -5.50 12.89 -15.92
CA ALA A 314 -5.67 12.14 -17.16
C ALA A 314 -5.97 10.65 -16.91
N GLN A 315 -5.43 10.08 -15.83
CA GLN A 315 -5.67 8.69 -15.45
C GLN A 315 -7.10 8.50 -14.92
N ASP A 316 -7.61 9.44 -14.10
CA ASP A 316 -9.00 9.42 -13.65
C ASP A 316 -9.97 9.54 -14.82
N MET A 317 -9.68 10.45 -15.74
CA MET A 317 -10.48 10.64 -16.95
C MET A 317 -10.56 9.34 -17.76
N ALA A 318 -9.44 8.67 -17.98
CA ALA A 318 -9.40 7.39 -18.69
C ALA A 318 -10.12 6.27 -17.94
N LEU A 319 -9.98 6.18 -16.62
CA LEU A 319 -10.73 5.22 -15.80
C LEU A 319 -12.24 5.43 -15.93
N TYR A 320 -12.71 6.65 -15.70
CA TYR A 320 -14.15 6.93 -15.65
C TYR A 320 -14.80 6.91 -17.03
N GLU A 321 -14.08 7.31 -18.07
CA GLU A 321 -14.52 7.11 -19.45
C GLU A 321 -14.74 5.64 -19.76
N GLU A 322 -13.77 4.79 -19.40
CA GLU A 322 -13.86 3.35 -19.63
C GLU A 322 -14.94 2.70 -18.75
N ALA A 323 -15.04 3.07 -17.47
CA ALA A 323 -16.06 2.55 -16.56
C ALA A 323 -17.48 2.85 -17.07
N VAL A 324 -17.74 4.08 -17.54
CA VAL A 324 -19.04 4.46 -18.13
C VAL A 324 -19.27 3.71 -19.44
N ARG A 325 -18.25 3.59 -20.30
CA ARG A 325 -18.36 2.84 -21.57
C ARG A 325 -18.72 1.38 -21.33
N VAL A 326 -18.05 0.73 -20.37
CA VAL A 326 -18.31 -0.66 -19.99
C VAL A 326 -19.70 -0.79 -19.41
N HIS A 327 -20.05 0.02 -18.42
CA HIS A 327 -21.37 0.03 -17.79
C HIS A 327 -22.49 0.12 -18.85
N ASP A 328 -22.46 1.14 -19.71
CA ASP A 328 -23.50 1.39 -20.71
C ASP A 328 -23.56 0.30 -21.81
N SER A 329 -22.49 -0.49 -21.97
CA SER A 329 -22.47 -1.62 -22.90
C SER A 329 -23.06 -2.91 -22.31
N LEU A 330 -23.07 -3.02 -20.98
CA LEU A 330 -23.49 -4.23 -20.26
C LEU A 330 -24.90 -4.16 -19.73
N VAL A 331 -25.37 -2.97 -19.36
CA VAL A 331 -26.64 -2.82 -18.64
C VAL A 331 -27.61 -1.83 -19.29
N ASP A 332 -28.89 -2.11 -19.13
CA ASP A 332 -29.97 -1.20 -19.51
C ASP A 332 -31.02 -1.04 -18.40
N SER A 333 -31.91 -0.06 -18.59
CA SER A 333 -32.93 0.31 -17.59
C SER A 333 -33.94 -0.78 -17.24
N THR A 334 -34.05 -1.85 -18.04
CA THR A 334 -34.99 -2.96 -17.86
C THR A 334 -34.42 -4.10 -17.02
N MET A 335 -33.09 -4.16 -16.87
CA MET A 335 -32.42 -5.20 -16.07
C MET A 335 -32.63 -4.98 -14.57
N SER A 336 -32.87 -6.08 -13.86
CA SER A 336 -32.87 -6.16 -12.39
C SER A 336 -31.47 -5.94 -11.81
N GLN A 337 -31.39 -5.64 -10.50
CA GLN A 337 -30.10 -5.51 -9.81
C GLN A 337 -29.27 -6.79 -9.91
N TYR A 338 -29.90 -7.97 -9.78
CA TYR A 338 -29.24 -9.27 -10.02
C TYR A 338 -28.61 -9.36 -11.40
N GLU A 339 -29.36 -9.04 -12.46
CA GLU A 339 -28.86 -9.13 -13.84
C GLU A 339 -27.70 -8.17 -14.09
N ARG A 340 -27.74 -6.97 -13.49
CA ARG A 340 -26.65 -5.99 -13.58
C ARG A 340 -25.38 -6.46 -12.88
N VAL A 341 -25.49 -6.89 -11.61
CA VAL A 341 -24.36 -7.43 -10.84
C VAL A 341 -23.74 -8.63 -11.57
N LYS A 342 -24.57 -9.52 -12.12
CA LYS A 342 -24.09 -10.66 -12.91
C LYS A 342 -23.34 -10.20 -14.17
N ALA A 343 -23.85 -9.22 -14.89
CA ALA A 343 -23.18 -8.70 -16.09
C ALA A 343 -21.80 -8.09 -15.77
N PHE A 344 -21.68 -7.36 -14.65
CA PHE A 344 -20.38 -6.82 -14.21
C PHE A 344 -19.41 -7.90 -13.78
N HIS A 345 -19.88 -8.85 -12.97
CA HIS A 345 -19.10 -10.02 -12.56
C HIS A 345 -18.55 -10.78 -13.77
N ASP A 346 -19.44 -11.15 -14.71
CA ASP A 346 -19.07 -11.92 -15.88
C ASP A 346 -18.10 -11.15 -16.78
N TYR A 347 -18.29 -9.85 -16.96
CA TYR A 347 -17.38 -9.00 -17.72
C TYR A 347 -15.97 -8.99 -17.10
N LEU A 348 -15.86 -8.83 -15.77
CA LEU A 348 -14.56 -8.82 -15.11
C LEU A 348 -13.86 -10.18 -15.24
N CYS A 349 -14.58 -11.29 -15.06
CA CYS A 349 -14.02 -12.63 -15.23
C CYS A 349 -13.60 -12.92 -16.69
N ASP A 350 -14.33 -12.41 -17.68
CA ASP A 350 -14.04 -12.68 -19.10
C ASP A 350 -12.92 -11.78 -19.67
N THR A 351 -12.74 -10.58 -19.10
CA THR A 351 -11.87 -9.55 -19.70
C THR A 351 -10.59 -9.29 -18.93
N VAL A 352 -10.56 -9.50 -17.61
CA VAL A 352 -9.39 -9.20 -16.79
C VAL A 352 -8.50 -10.43 -16.73
N THR A 353 -7.20 -10.24 -16.94
CA THR A 353 -6.20 -11.27 -16.69
C THR A 353 -5.66 -11.13 -15.28
N TYR A 354 -5.83 -12.15 -14.43
CA TYR A 354 -5.23 -12.14 -13.10
C TYR A 354 -3.71 -12.01 -13.20
N ARG A 355 -3.18 -10.89 -12.73
CA ARG A 355 -1.75 -10.56 -12.83
C ARG A 355 -1.25 -9.99 -11.52
N LYS A 356 -0.41 -10.77 -10.82
CA LYS A 356 0.21 -10.38 -9.54
C LYS A 356 1.16 -9.19 -9.65
N THR A 357 1.63 -8.85 -10.86
CA THR A 357 2.66 -7.83 -11.11
C THR A 357 2.26 -6.84 -12.20
N GLY A 358 2.78 -5.61 -12.13
CA GLY A 358 2.56 -4.56 -13.12
C GLY A 358 1.92 -3.28 -12.53
N PRO A 359 2.08 -2.13 -13.21
CA PRO A 359 1.50 -0.88 -12.74
C PRO A 359 -0.02 -1.01 -12.66
N GLU A 360 -0.62 -0.42 -11.63
CA GLU A 360 -2.08 -0.37 -11.44
C GLU A 360 -2.75 -1.73 -11.19
N SER A 361 -2.01 -2.83 -11.00
CA SER A 361 -2.62 -4.16 -10.78
C SER A 361 -3.55 -4.22 -9.56
N HIS A 362 -3.40 -3.29 -8.62
CA HIS A 362 -4.24 -3.17 -7.42
C HIS A 362 -5.36 -2.13 -7.55
N THR A 363 -5.63 -1.58 -8.74
CA THR A 363 -6.62 -0.51 -8.94
C THR A 363 -7.69 -0.87 -9.96
N ALA A 364 -8.83 -0.18 -9.89
CA ALA A 364 -9.88 -0.29 -10.91
C ALA A 364 -9.37 0.07 -12.33
N TYR A 365 -8.34 0.92 -12.43
CA TYR A 365 -7.67 1.22 -13.70
C TYR A 365 -6.97 -0.01 -14.27
N GLY A 366 -6.26 -0.77 -13.43
CA GLY A 366 -5.67 -2.05 -13.81
C GLY A 366 -6.71 -3.01 -14.39
N ALA A 367 -7.86 -3.14 -13.73
CA ALA A 367 -8.91 -4.04 -14.16
C ALA A 367 -9.65 -3.55 -15.43
N LEU A 368 -10.18 -2.32 -15.42
CA LEU A 368 -11.06 -1.84 -16.49
C LEU A 368 -10.30 -1.35 -17.73
N VAL A 369 -9.14 -0.70 -17.55
CA VAL A 369 -8.39 -0.07 -18.64
C VAL A 369 -7.24 -0.97 -19.12
N ASN A 370 -6.45 -1.52 -18.19
CA ASN A 370 -5.30 -2.36 -18.55
C ASN A 370 -5.67 -3.83 -18.76
N HIS A 371 -6.86 -4.25 -18.33
CA HIS A 371 -7.31 -5.65 -18.32
C HIS A 371 -6.34 -6.60 -17.60
N ALA A 372 -5.65 -6.11 -16.58
CA ALA A 372 -4.69 -6.87 -15.79
C ALA A 372 -4.66 -6.38 -14.33
N ALA A 373 -5.14 -7.22 -13.41
CA ALA A 373 -5.25 -6.86 -12.00
C ALA A 373 -5.16 -8.07 -11.07
N VAL A 374 -4.95 -7.81 -9.77
CA VAL A 374 -5.18 -8.75 -8.67
C VAL A 374 -6.54 -8.55 -8.03
N CYS A 375 -6.87 -9.34 -7.00
CA CYS A 375 -8.16 -9.34 -6.31
C CYS A 375 -8.66 -7.94 -5.92
N GLN A 376 -7.77 -7.05 -5.51
CA GLN A 376 -8.11 -5.66 -5.19
C GLN A 376 -8.60 -4.87 -6.40
N GLY A 377 -7.97 -5.01 -7.57
CA GLY A 377 -8.40 -4.31 -8.79
C GLY A 377 -9.75 -4.81 -9.29
N TYR A 378 -10.01 -6.13 -9.22
CA TYR A 378 -11.34 -6.69 -9.51
C TYR A 378 -12.40 -6.12 -8.56
N THR A 379 -12.07 -6.07 -7.27
CA THR A 379 -12.94 -5.56 -6.20
C THR A 379 -13.32 -4.09 -6.43
N GLN A 380 -12.34 -3.23 -6.71
CA GLN A 380 -12.59 -1.80 -6.98
C GLN A 380 -13.34 -1.56 -8.29
N ALA A 381 -13.08 -2.36 -9.33
CA ALA A 381 -13.83 -2.27 -10.59
C ALA A 381 -15.30 -2.68 -10.41
N MET A 382 -15.54 -3.73 -9.63
CA MET A 382 -16.88 -4.21 -9.32
C MET A 382 -17.68 -3.16 -8.53
N ASP A 383 -17.08 -2.54 -7.51
CA ASP A 383 -17.68 -1.43 -6.75
C ASP A 383 -18.02 -0.25 -7.66
N LEU A 384 -17.08 0.18 -8.51
CA LEU A 384 -17.28 1.30 -9.43
C LEU A 384 -18.46 1.06 -10.41
N LEU A 385 -18.56 -0.16 -10.97
CA LEU A 385 -19.64 -0.52 -11.88
C LEU A 385 -21.00 -0.64 -11.15
N CYS A 386 -21.01 -1.22 -9.95
CA CYS A 386 -22.19 -1.27 -9.08
C CYS A 386 -22.68 0.14 -8.73
N PHE A 387 -21.77 1.03 -8.37
CA PHE A 387 -22.07 2.41 -8.05
C PHE A 387 -22.73 3.15 -9.22
N LEU A 388 -22.19 3.02 -10.44
CA LEU A 388 -22.78 3.60 -11.66
C LEU A 388 -24.21 3.09 -11.92
N SER A 389 -24.52 1.88 -11.46
CA SER A 389 -25.85 1.26 -11.53
C SER A 389 -26.75 1.52 -10.33
N GLY A 390 -26.32 2.32 -9.36
CA GLY A 390 -27.06 2.63 -8.14
C GLY A 390 -27.24 1.42 -7.22
N ILE A 391 -26.27 0.51 -7.22
CA ILE A 391 -26.22 -0.67 -6.35
C ILE A 391 -25.17 -0.40 -5.27
N ASP A 392 -25.58 -0.42 -4.01
CA ASP A 392 -24.65 -0.23 -2.89
C ASP A 392 -23.69 -1.41 -2.82
N CYS A 393 -22.41 -1.10 -2.61
CA CYS A 393 -21.34 -2.08 -2.56
C CYS A 393 -20.36 -1.77 -1.41
N GLU A 394 -19.82 -2.81 -0.78
CA GLU A 394 -18.85 -2.70 0.31
C GLU A 394 -17.59 -3.50 -0.07
N HIS A 395 -16.44 -2.85 -0.01
CA HIS A 395 -15.14 -3.52 -0.16
C HIS A 395 -14.81 -4.34 1.08
N ILE A 396 -14.45 -5.60 0.85
CA ILE A 396 -13.95 -6.49 1.89
C ILE A 396 -12.49 -6.76 1.64
N PHE A 397 -11.67 -6.45 2.65
CA PHE A 397 -10.29 -6.86 2.73
C PHE A 397 -10.18 -7.92 3.83
N GLY A 398 -9.63 -9.06 3.46
CA GLY A 398 -9.50 -10.19 4.35
C GLY A 398 -8.41 -11.13 3.89
N GLN A 399 -8.59 -12.39 4.19
CA GLN A 399 -7.76 -13.48 3.73
C GLN A 399 -8.64 -14.55 3.13
N ALA A 400 -8.08 -15.37 2.26
CA ALA A 400 -8.78 -16.53 1.72
C ALA A 400 -7.84 -17.73 1.65
N THR A 401 -8.38 -18.91 2.01
CA THR A 401 -7.62 -20.15 2.13
C THR A 401 -7.96 -21.09 0.99
N ALA A 402 -7.00 -21.30 0.09
CA ALA A 402 -7.13 -22.26 -1.01
C ALA A 402 -6.02 -23.31 -0.90
N ASN A 403 -6.39 -24.59 -1.01
CA ASN A 403 -5.45 -25.72 -0.97
C ASN A 403 -4.52 -25.73 0.27
N GLY A 404 -5.02 -25.26 1.42
CA GLY A 404 -4.26 -25.17 2.67
C GLY A 404 -3.28 -23.99 2.75
N VAL A 405 -3.33 -23.07 1.80
CA VAL A 405 -2.56 -21.82 1.78
C VAL A 405 -3.52 -20.65 1.98
N THR A 406 -3.24 -19.82 2.98
CA THR A 406 -4.01 -18.61 3.28
C THR A 406 -3.25 -17.39 2.75
N GLU A 407 -3.85 -16.65 1.83
CA GLU A 407 -3.30 -15.41 1.26
C GLU A 407 -4.22 -14.23 1.57
N TYR A 408 -3.69 -13.01 1.51
CA TYR A 408 -4.54 -11.81 1.52
C TYR A 408 -5.45 -11.80 0.32
N HIS A 409 -6.70 -11.45 0.56
CA HIS A 409 -7.73 -11.49 -0.48
C HIS A 409 -8.70 -10.33 -0.34
N ALA A 410 -9.29 -9.93 -1.46
CA ALA A 410 -10.27 -8.87 -1.53
C ALA A 410 -11.45 -9.29 -2.39
N TRP A 411 -12.64 -8.96 -1.94
CA TRP A 411 -13.90 -9.19 -2.65
C TRP A 411 -14.90 -8.09 -2.30
N VAL A 412 -16.10 -8.15 -2.88
CA VAL A 412 -17.16 -7.17 -2.58
C VAL A 412 -18.36 -7.82 -1.89
N ARG A 413 -19.10 -6.99 -1.15
CA ARG A 413 -20.50 -7.26 -0.83
C ARG A 413 -21.39 -6.30 -1.58
N VAL A 414 -22.52 -6.78 -2.10
CA VAL A 414 -23.47 -5.97 -2.88
C VAL A 414 -24.86 -6.02 -2.24
N ASN A 415 -25.57 -4.91 -2.27
CA ASN A 415 -26.96 -4.82 -1.82
C ASN A 415 -27.91 -5.06 -3.00
N ILE A 416 -28.64 -6.18 -2.97
CA ILE A 416 -29.71 -6.47 -3.92
C ILE A 416 -31.04 -6.44 -3.18
N ASP A 417 -31.93 -5.52 -3.58
CA ASP A 417 -33.28 -5.35 -3.05
C ASP A 417 -33.33 -5.27 -1.51
N GLY A 418 -32.34 -4.59 -0.91
CA GLY A 418 -32.23 -4.41 0.54
C GLY A 418 -31.49 -5.52 1.29
N ASN A 419 -31.05 -6.58 0.60
CA ASN A 419 -30.29 -7.68 1.18
C ASN A 419 -28.85 -7.66 0.69
N TRP A 420 -27.90 -7.92 1.59
CA TRP A 420 -26.48 -7.94 1.26
C TRP A 420 -26.05 -9.34 0.86
N TYR A 421 -25.12 -9.45 -0.09
CA TYR A 421 -24.55 -10.71 -0.60
C TYR A 421 -23.06 -10.56 -0.88
N ASN A 422 -22.26 -11.60 -0.64
CA ASN A 422 -20.85 -11.64 -1.04
C ASN A 422 -20.72 -11.97 -2.53
N VAL A 423 -19.78 -11.30 -3.22
CA VAL A 423 -19.39 -11.59 -4.60
C VAL A 423 -17.87 -11.55 -4.69
N ASP A 424 -17.25 -12.65 -5.09
CA ASP A 424 -15.81 -12.77 -5.30
C ASP A 424 -15.49 -13.06 -6.76
N PRO A 425 -15.40 -12.01 -7.61
CA PRO A 425 -15.13 -12.18 -9.03
C PRO A 425 -13.73 -12.74 -9.30
N THR A 426 -12.82 -12.71 -8.32
CA THR A 426 -11.46 -13.22 -8.52
C THR A 426 -11.42 -14.73 -8.38
N TRP A 427 -12.09 -15.27 -7.37
CA TRP A 427 -12.19 -16.72 -7.20
C TRP A 427 -13.18 -17.34 -8.18
N ASP A 428 -14.12 -16.56 -8.71
CA ASP A 428 -15.01 -17.02 -9.77
C ASP A 428 -14.37 -16.94 -11.18
N ASP A 429 -13.31 -16.16 -11.37
CA ASP A 429 -12.51 -16.13 -12.61
C ASP A 429 -11.62 -17.39 -12.72
N GLN A 430 -12.10 -18.40 -13.48
CA GLN A 430 -11.35 -19.62 -13.75
C GLN A 430 -10.78 -19.61 -15.17
N VAL A 431 -9.59 -20.19 -15.33
CA VAL A 431 -8.79 -20.19 -16.57
C VAL A 431 -9.58 -20.62 -17.83
N THR A 432 -10.63 -21.44 -17.67
CA THR A 432 -11.40 -21.98 -18.81
C THR A 432 -12.90 -21.71 -18.76
N TYR A 433 -13.42 -21.10 -17.69
CA TYR A 433 -14.85 -20.81 -17.52
C TYR A 433 -15.06 -19.80 -16.39
N ILE A 434 -16.26 -19.21 -16.32
CA ILE A 434 -16.66 -18.37 -15.19
C ILE A 434 -17.35 -19.26 -14.16
N SER A 435 -16.80 -19.35 -12.94
CA SER A 435 -17.47 -19.99 -11.81
C SER A 435 -18.54 -19.07 -11.22
N TYR A 436 -19.39 -19.64 -10.39
CA TYR A 436 -20.41 -18.92 -9.62
C TYR A 436 -20.48 -19.51 -8.21
N ASP A 437 -19.35 -19.97 -7.69
CA ASP A 437 -19.26 -20.58 -6.37
C ASP A 437 -19.25 -19.49 -5.30
N TYR A 438 -18.76 -18.29 -5.63
CA TYR A 438 -18.72 -17.14 -4.73
C TYR A 438 -19.58 -15.96 -5.22
N PHE A 439 -20.49 -16.22 -6.17
CA PHE A 439 -21.40 -15.23 -6.72
C PHE A 439 -22.72 -15.16 -5.93
N LEU A 440 -22.95 -14.04 -5.25
CA LEU A 440 -24.14 -13.72 -4.47
C LEU A 440 -24.44 -14.72 -3.35
N VAL A 441 -23.43 -14.98 -2.53
CA VAL A 441 -23.47 -16.00 -1.49
C VAL A 441 -23.51 -15.43 -0.06
N SER A 442 -23.96 -16.25 0.88
CA SER A 442 -24.03 -15.93 2.30
C SER A 442 -22.68 -15.78 2.97
N ASP A 443 -22.64 -15.10 4.12
CA ASP A 443 -21.43 -15.07 4.95
C ASP A 443 -20.99 -16.49 5.35
N GLY A 444 -21.94 -17.40 5.55
CA GLY A 444 -21.65 -18.80 5.85
C GLY A 444 -21.15 -19.63 4.66
N HIS A 445 -21.35 -19.16 3.43
CA HIS A 445 -20.85 -19.83 2.21
C HIS A 445 -19.41 -19.47 1.90
N MET A 446 -18.92 -18.33 2.42
CA MET A 446 -17.55 -17.85 2.24
C MET A 446 -16.54 -18.70 3.06
N ASP A 447 -16.62 -20.02 2.93
CA ASP A 447 -15.76 -20.98 3.62
C ASP A 447 -14.32 -20.85 3.10
N GLY A 448 -13.38 -20.72 4.03
CA GLY A 448 -11.98 -20.38 3.73
C GLY A 448 -11.68 -18.89 3.66
N HIS A 449 -12.68 -18.00 3.53
CA HIS A 449 -12.50 -16.56 3.64
C HIS A 449 -12.59 -16.08 5.09
N ILE A 450 -11.69 -15.19 5.46
CA ILE A 450 -11.54 -14.66 6.83
C ILE A 450 -11.55 -13.15 6.74
N TRP A 451 -12.51 -12.49 7.39
CA TRP A 451 -12.59 -11.05 7.47
C TRP A 451 -13.10 -10.58 8.83
N THR A 452 -12.88 -9.31 9.12
CA THR A 452 -13.43 -8.67 10.33
C THR A 452 -14.74 -7.99 9.97
N ALA A 453 -15.86 -8.52 10.48
CA ALA A 453 -17.15 -7.85 10.38
C ALA A 453 -17.25 -6.71 11.41
N TYR A 454 -17.72 -5.54 10.99
CA TYR A 454 -17.94 -4.43 11.93
C TYR A 454 -19.26 -4.62 12.71
N PRO A 455 -19.37 -4.11 13.96
CA PRO A 455 -20.52 -4.36 14.83
C PRO A 455 -21.90 -3.96 14.27
N ASN A 456 -21.94 -3.10 13.26
CA ASN A 456 -23.16 -2.62 12.61
C ASN A 456 -23.32 -3.13 11.16
N TRP A 457 -22.48 -4.08 10.72
CA TRP A 457 -22.62 -4.64 9.38
C TRP A 457 -23.89 -5.49 9.27
N PRO A 458 -24.71 -5.25 8.24
CA PRO A 458 -25.86 -6.11 7.95
C PRO A 458 -25.37 -7.54 7.72
N VAL A 459 -26.02 -8.53 8.32
CA VAL A 459 -25.68 -9.94 8.09
C VAL A 459 -26.10 -10.34 6.68
N CYS A 460 -25.33 -11.20 6.02
CA CYS A 460 -25.74 -11.91 4.80
C CYS A 460 -26.21 -13.33 5.16
N PRO A 461 -27.51 -13.54 5.41
CA PRO A 461 -28.00 -14.75 6.10
C PRO A 461 -28.15 -15.98 5.21
N SER A 462 -28.26 -15.81 3.89
CA SER A 462 -28.52 -16.90 2.95
C SER A 462 -28.11 -16.50 1.53
N ASP A 463 -27.69 -17.49 0.74
CA ASP A 463 -27.35 -17.29 -0.67
C ASP A 463 -28.55 -16.76 -1.45
N TYR A 464 -28.27 -16.01 -2.52
CA TYR A 464 -29.32 -15.53 -3.42
C TYR A 464 -30.02 -16.72 -4.09
N PRO A 465 -31.37 -16.75 -4.15
CA PRO A 465 -32.10 -17.83 -4.80
C PRO A 465 -31.81 -17.82 -6.30
N ARG A 466 -30.92 -18.72 -6.75
CA ARG A 466 -30.56 -18.83 -8.17
C ARG A 466 -31.81 -19.22 -8.98
N PRO A 467 -32.09 -18.54 -10.10
CA PRO A 467 -33.25 -18.84 -10.96
C PRO A 467 -33.21 -20.22 -11.61
#